data_AF-A0A9Q5CKZ7-F1
#
_entry.id   AF-A0A9Q5CKZ7-F1
#
_cell.length_a   1.000
_cell.length_b   1.000
_cell.length_c   1.000
_cell.angle_alpha   90.00
_cell.angle_beta   90.00
_cell.angle_gamma   90.00
#
_symmetry.space_group_name_H-M   'P 1'
#
loop_
_entity.id
_entity.type
_entity.pdbx_description
1 polymer ?
#
loop_
_entity_poly.entity_id
_entity_poly.type
_entity_poly.pdbx_seq_one_letter_code
_entity_poly.pdbx_strand_id
1 'polypeptide(L)'
;MSNYAKVIIKGSPITKSNFKLHNLNGRAILPHSSGKYHDRYALYEQEIALLARNQNPDVVFSESLIALLRVYYKSEKRHPDTINITKSIFDGIEKSGLIINDAQITKIFTEEYYDKENPRFELELFAESEYDFSYKVVKRTTSLKPKLYSPIRKNILSDKTSSSAADYQKDKLDCNAENKRDKKSKKNSSNSLMSSEMIICSICNKAIISDDYVKADSGKTLICKKCFNKLF
;
A
#
# COMPACT_ATOMS: atom_id res chain seq x y z
N MET A 1 27.11 -30.67 1.74
CA MET A 1 25.93 -29.87 1.38
C MET A 1 26.03 -28.56 2.12
N SER A 2 25.62 -27.44 1.52
CA SER A 2 25.60 -26.17 2.24
C SER A 2 24.37 -26.16 3.14
N ASN A 3 24.56 -25.93 4.44
CA ASN A 3 23.49 -25.90 5.44
C ASN A 3 23.02 -24.47 5.73
N TYR A 4 23.53 -23.53 4.94
CA TYR A 4 23.26 -22.11 4.99
C TYR A 4 23.20 -21.53 3.58
N ALA A 5 22.30 -20.59 3.35
CA ALA A 5 22.27 -19.78 2.14
C ALA A 5 21.86 -18.34 2.48
N LYS A 6 22.43 -17.39 1.74
CA LYS A 6 22.05 -15.98 1.82
C LYS A 6 21.62 -15.48 0.44
N VAL A 7 20.50 -14.78 0.40
CA VAL A 7 19.94 -14.18 -0.82
C VAL A 7 19.70 -12.70 -0.57
N ILE A 8 20.28 -11.86 -1.41
CA ILE A 8 20.11 -10.41 -1.39
C ILE A 8 19.48 -9.96 -2.71
N ILE A 9 18.31 -9.36 -2.66
CA ILE A 9 17.61 -8.84 -3.85
C ILE A 9 17.39 -7.35 -3.67
N LYS A 10 17.81 -6.57 -4.66
CA LYS A 10 17.64 -5.12 -4.67
C LYS A 10 16.19 -4.73 -4.95
N GLY A 11 15.80 -3.56 -4.47
CA GLY A 11 14.44 -3.04 -4.59
C GLY A 11 13.55 -3.42 -3.41
N SER A 12 12.47 -2.66 -3.24
CA SER A 12 11.47 -2.97 -2.22
C SER A 12 10.61 -4.15 -2.67
N PRO A 13 10.35 -5.14 -1.79
CA PRO A 13 9.48 -6.26 -2.12
C PRO A 13 8.07 -5.82 -2.53
N ILE A 14 7.48 -6.57 -3.45
CA ILE A 14 6.11 -6.33 -3.93
C ILE A 14 5.19 -7.51 -3.59
N THR A 15 3.92 -7.22 -3.36
CA THR A 15 2.93 -8.24 -2.99
C THR A 15 2.16 -8.76 -4.20
N LYS A 16 1.93 -10.08 -4.26
CA LYS A 16 1.19 -10.77 -5.34
C LYS A 16 -0.22 -10.24 -5.57
N SER A 17 -0.95 -9.91 -4.51
CA SER A 17 -2.36 -9.51 -4.57
C SER A 17 -2.61 -8.27 -5.42
N ASN A 18 -1.67 -7.32 -5.45
CA ASN A 18 -1.78 -6.07 -6.21
C ASN A 18 -1.75 -6.26 -7.74
N PHE A 19 -1.36 -7.45 -8.22
CA PHE A 19 -1.19 -7.75 -9.64
C PHE A 19 -2.21 -8.75 -10.18
N LYS A 20 -3.08 -9.30 -9.32
CA LYS A 20 -4.15 -10.22 -9.71
C LYS A 20 -5.24 -9.45 -10.47
N LEU A 21 -5.67 -10.01 -11.60
CA LEU A 21 -6.85 -9.59 -12.34
C LEU A 21 -8.02 -10.49 -11.96
N HIS A 22 -9.21 -9.93 -11.79
CA HIS A 22 -10.41 -10.70 -11.52
C HIS A 22 -11.25 -10.77 -12.79
N ASN A 23 -11.64 -12.00 -13.18
CA ASN A 23 -12.60 -12.18 -14.26
C ASN A 23 -14.03 -11.90 -13.76
N LEU A 24 -15.00 -11.83 -14.66
CA LEU A 24 -16.43 -11.62 -14.34
C LEU A 24 -16.99 -12.63 -13.31
N ASN A 25 -16.41 -13.84 -13.27
CA ASN A 25 -16.78 -14.90 -12.32
C ASN A 25 -16.04 -14.81 -10.97
N GLY A 26 -15.33 -13.71 -10.69
CA GLY A 26 -14.57 -13.50 -9.46
C GLY A 26 -13.24 -14.25 -9.35
N ARG A 27 -12.95 -15.20 -10.26
CA ARG A 27 -11.69 -15.93 -10.30
C ARG A 27 -10.51 -14.97 -10.53
N ALA A 28 -9.54 -15.03 -9.63
CA ALA A 28 -8.29 -14.29 -9.75
C ALA A 28 -7.34 -14.99 -10.72
N ILE A 29 -6.80 -14.24 -11.67
CA ILE A 29 -5.81 -14.69 -12.66
C ILE A 29 -4.60 -13.77 -12.53
N LEU A 30 -3.41 -14.36 -12.53
CA LEU A 30 -2.16 -13.60 -12.61
C LEU A 30 -1.76 -13.53 -14.08
N PRO A 31 -1.76 -12.34 -14.71
CA PRO A 31 -1.33 -12.21 -16.10
C PRO A 31 0.18 -12.43 -16.22
N HIS A 32 0.59 -12.97 -17.36
CA HIS A 32 1.99 -13.17 -17.72
C HIS A 32 2.19 -12.82 -19.19
N SER A 33 3.36 -12.26 -19.51
CA SER A 33 3.78 -11.96 -20.89
C SER A 33 2.80 -11.10 -21.70
N SER A 34 2.07 -10.21 -21.02
CA SER A 34 1.14 -9.28 -21.63
C SER A 34 1.79 -7.96 -22.09
N GLY A 35 3.05 -7.71 -21.68
CA GLY A 35 3.76 -6.45 -21.86
C GLY A 35 3.23 -5.31 -20.99
N LYS A 36 2.34 -5.61 -20.03
CA LYS A 36 1.62 -4.60 -19.24
C LYS A 36 2.11 -4.55 -17.80
N TYR A 37 1.71 -3.48 -17.09
CA TYR A 37 2.01 -3.25 -15.67
C TYR A 37 1.76 -4.47 -14.76
N HIS A 38 0.76 -5.29 -15.09
CA HIS A 38 0.40 -6.45 -14.27
C HIS A 38 1.43 -7.59 -14.34
N ASP A 39 2.30 -7.61 -15.34
CA ASP A 39 3.37 -8.62 -15.46
C ASP A 39 4.51 -8.41 -14.46
N ARG A 40 4.56 -7.25 -13.78
CA ARG A 40 5.67 -6.90 -12.87
C ARG A 40 5.88 -7.92 -11.77
N TYR A 41 4.82 -8.57 -11.28
CA TYR A 41 4.98 -9.63 -10.29
C TYR A 41 5.68 -10.86 -10.87
N ALA A 42 5.30 -11.28 -12.09
CA ALA A 42 5.96 -12.40 -12.74
C ALA A 42 7.45 -12.09 -13.03
N LEU A 43 7.76 -10.86 -13.42
CA LEU A 43 9.15 -10.42 -13.60
C LEU A 43 9.93 -10.40 -12.28
N TYR A 44 9.33 -9.90 -11.21
CA TYR A 44 9.91 -9.89 -9.87
C TYR A 44 10.19 -11.30 -9.34
N GLU A 45 9.25 -12.22 -9.52
CA GLU A 45 9.44 -13.63 -9.14
C GLU A 45 10.60 -14.27 -9.92
N GLN A 46 10.72 -13.98 -11.22
CA GLN A 46 11.85 -14.45 -12.03
C GLN A 46 13.18 -13.80 -11.62
N GLU A 47 13.16 -12.52 -11.27
CA GLU A 47 14.34 -11.80 -10.78
C GLU A 47 14.87 -12.42 -9.49
N ILE A 48 13.98 -12.70 -8.52
CA ILE A 48 14.34 -13.43 -7.31
C ILE A 48 14.94 -14.79 -7.68
N ALA A 49 14.26 -15.55 -8.54
CA ALA A 49 14.68 -16.90 -8.90
C ALA A 49 16.09 -16.92 -9.52
N LEU A 50 16.35 -16.00 -10.44
CA LEU A 50 17.64 -15.85 -11.11
C LEU A 50 18.75 -15.45 -10.13
N LEU A 51 18.51 -14.41 -9.33
CA LEU A 51 19.53 -13.87 -8.43
C LEU A 51 19.82 -14.80 -7.26
N ALA A 52 18.81 -15.49 -6.72
CA ALA A 52 18.99 -16.47 -5.65
C ALA A 52 19.86 -17.64 -6.11
N ARG A 53 19.58 -18.19 -7.30
CA ARG A 53 20.37 -19.26 -7.91
C ARG A 53 21.79 -18.83 -8.25
N ASN A 54 21.95 -17.60 -8.76
CA ASN A 54 23.29 -17.06 -9.07
C ASN A 54 24.14 -16.84 -7.81
N GLN A 55 23.52 -16.42 -6.71
CA GLN A 55 24.22 -16.23 -5.42
C GLN A 55 24.56 -17.55 -4.73
N ASN A 56 23.77 -18.61 -4.96
CA ASN A 56 23.92 -19.91 -4.33
C ASN A 56 23.89 -21.02 -5.40
N PRO A 57 24.93 -21.12 -6.25
CA PRO A 57 24.96 -22.11 -7.32
C PRO A 57 25.01 -23.52 -6.74
N ASP A 58 24.27 -24.44 -7.36
CA ASP A 58 24.20 -25.87 -6.99
C ASP A 58 23.75 -26.16 -5.55
N VAL A 59 23.20 -25.17 -4.84
CA VAL A 59 22.61 -25.34 -3.51
C VAL A 59 21.13 -25.65 -3.65
N VAL A 60 20.71 -26.78 -3.10
CA VAL A 60 19.31 -27.17 -2.97
C VAL A 60 19.10 -27.75 -1.57
N PHE A 61 18.23 -27.13 -0.79
CA PHE A 61 17.86 -27.65 0.53
C PHE A 61 16.76 -28.70 0.41
N SER A 62 16.94 -29.84 1.07
CA SER A 62 15.96 -30.93 1.12
C SER A 62 15.30 -31.13 2.49
N GLU A 63 15.77 -30.43 3.51
CA GLU A 63 15.26 -30.54 4.90
C GLU A 63 14.51 -29.28 5.34
N SER A 64 14.03 -29.27 6.60
CA SER A 64 13.38 -28.12 7.22
C SER A 64 14.35 -26.97 7.47
N LEU A 65 13.86 -25.73 7.33
CA LEU A 65 14.67 -24.52 7.33
C LEU A 65 14.12 -23.46 8.29
N ILE A 66 15.07 -22.75 8.90
CA ILE A 66 14.83 -21.48 9.59
C ILE A 66 15.12 -20.34 8.61
N ALA A 67 14.15 -19.45 8.43
CA ALA A 67 14.27 -18.27 7.58
C ALA A 67 14.38 -16.98 8.43
N LEU A 68 15.43 -16.21 8.20
CA LEU A 68 15.60 -14.86 8.72
C LEU A 68 15.51 -13.86 7.58
N LEU A 69 14.40 -13.14 7.52
CA LEU A 69 14.10 -12.17 6.49
C LEU A 69 14.28 -10.74 7.02
N ARG A 70 15.20 -9.98 6.43
CA ARG A 70 15.36 -8.55 6.69
C ARG A 70 14.88 -7.76 5.48
N VAL A 71 13.93 -6.85 5.69
CA VAL A 71 13.37 -6.03 4.62
C VAL A 71 13.75 -4.57 4.84
N TYR A 72 14.34 -3.96 3.83
CA TYR A 72 14.76 -2.56 3.83
C TYR A 72 13.85 -1.77 2.89
N TYR A 73 12.91 -1.01 3.47
CA TYR A 73 11.97 -0.18 2.72
C TYR A 73 12.54 1.18 2.37
N LYS A 74 12.17 1.70 1.20
CA LYS A 74 12.59 3.03 0.73
C LYS A 74 12.02 4.19 1.55
N SER A 75 10.88 4.00 2.22
CA SER A 75 10.16 5.07 2.91
C SER A 75 9.51 4.59 4.21
N GLU A 76 9.52 5.46 5.23
CA GLU A 76 8.81 5.29 6.51
C GLU A 76 7.28 5.41 6.42
N LYS A 77 6.75 5.68 5.22
CA LYS A 77 5.30 5.70 4.99
C LYS A 77 4.75 4.27 4.95
N ARG A 78 3.45 4.14 4.65
CA ARG A 78 2.78 2.85 4.49
C ARG A 78 3.55 1.97 3.49
N HIS A 79 4.08 0.86 3.99
CA HIS A 79 4.66 -0.22 3.22
C HIS A 79 3.67 -1.40 3.15
N PRO A 80 3.88 -2.38 2.25
CA PRO A 80 3.03 -3.55 2.20
C PRO A 80 3.14 -4.38 3.48
N ASP A 81 2.10 -5.18 3.74
CA ASP A 81 2.07 -6.02 4.93
C ASP A 81 3.17 -7.08 4.87
N THR A 82 3.88 -7.27 5.97
CA THR A 82 5.01 -8.18 6.12
C THR A 82 4.66 -9.61 5.69
N ILE A 83 3.47 -10.09 6.07
CA ILE A 83 2.96 -11.43 5.72
C ILE A 83 2.74 -11.60 4.20
N ASN A 84 2.32 -10.53 3.52
CA ASN A 84 2.10 -10.60 2.08
C ASN A 84 3.43 -10.58 1.32
N ILE A 85 4.43 -9.90 1.88
CA ILE A 85 5.79 -9.86 1.33
C ILE A 85 6.48 -11.21 1.49
N THR A 86 6.40 -11.84 2.67
CA THR A 86 7.03 -13.16 2.90
C THR A 86 6.54 -14.20 1.90
N LYS A 87 5.23 -14.31 1.70
CA LYS A 87 4.65 -15.20 0.67
C LYS A 87 5.19 -14.91 -0.73
N SER A 88 5.27 -13.62 -1.08
CA SER A 88 5.73 -13.20 -2.41
C SER A 88 7.22 -13.50 -2.63
N ILE A 89 8.05 -13.40 -1.59
CA ILE A 89 9.47 -13.73 -1.63
C ILE A 89 9.66 -15.24 -1.74
N PHE A 90 8.98 -16.03 -0.90
CA PHE A 90 9.15 -17.48 -0.89
C PHE A 90 8.66 -18.15 -2.18
N ASP A 91 7.60 -17.64 -2.82
CA ASP A 91 7.23 -18.06 -4.19
C ASP A 91 8.43 -17.95 -5.16
N GLY A 92 9.18 -16.84 -5.11
CA GLY A 92 10.37 -16.62 -5.94
C GLY A 92 11.56 -17.50 -5.54
N ILE A 93 11.73 -17.79 -4.24
CA ILE A 93 12.79 -18.67 -3.74
C ILE A 93 12.52 -20.13 -4.10
N GLU A 94 11.27 -20.61 -4.00
CA GLU A 94 10.87 -21.93 -4.49
C GLU A 94 11.14 -22.06 -5.99
N LYS A 95 10.75 -21.04 -6.77
CA LYS A 95 11.03 -21.01 -8.22
C LYS A 95 12.52 -21.00 -8.56
N SER A 96 13.37 -20.50 -7.68
CA SER A 96 14.83 -20.54 -7.84
C SER A 96 15.38 -21.97 -7.79
N GLY A 97 14.66 -22.91 -7.18
CA GLY A 97 15.12 -24.26 -6.89
C GLY A 97 16.04 -24.36 -5.67
N LEU A 98 16.29 -23.24 -4.98
CA LEU A 98 17.06 -23.22 -3.73
C LEU A 98 16.37 -24.04 -2.63
N ILE A 99 15.04 -24.04 -2.64
CA ILE A 99 14.19 -24.90 -1.80
C ILE A 99 13.25 -25.70 -2.72
N ILE A 100 12.85 -26.88 -2.29
CA ILE A 100 11.88 -27.75 -2.98
C ILE A 100 10.46 -27.19 -2.83
N ASN A 101 10.12 -26.69 -1.63
CA ASN A 101 8.77 -26.20 -1.32
C ASN A 101 8.80 -25.19 -0.17
N ASP A 102 7.90 -24.20 -0.18
CA ASP A 102 7.76 -23.22 0.90
C ASP A 102 7.42 -23.85 2.27
N ALA A 103 6.80 -25.04 2.30
CA ALA A 103 6.54 -25.81 3.52
C ALA A 103 7.81 -26.28 4.25
N GLN A 104 8.99 -26.25 3.60
CA GLN A 104 10.26 -26.48 4.29
C GLN A 104 10.56 -25.39 5.32
N ILE A 105 10.00 -24.19 5.14
CA ILE A 105 10.26 -23.07 6.03
C ILE A 105 9.32 -23.16 7.24
N THR A 106 9.82 -23.77 8.30
CA THR A 106 9.10 -24.05 9.55
C THR A 106 9.14 -22.89 10.54
N LYS A 107 10.22 -22.10 10.52
CA LYS A 107 10.40 -20.93 11.40
C LYS A 107 10.75 -19.71 10.55
N ILE A 108 9.94 -18.66 10.64
CA ILE A 108 10.15 -17.41 9.88
C ILE A 108 10.27 -16.25 10.86
N PHE A 109 11.37 -15.52 10.75
CA PHE A 109 11.62 -14.28 11.47
C PHE A 109 11.69 -13.14 10.47
N THR A 110 11.01 -12.04 10.75
CA THR A 110 11.03 -10.88 9.86
C THR A 110 11.38 -9.61 10.62
N GLU A 111 12.37 -8.91 10.12
CA GLU A 111 12.83 -7.62 10.62
C GLU A 111 12.63 -6.56 9.54
N GLU A 112 12.13 -5.39 9.94
CA GLU A 112 11.84 -4.28 9.04
C GLU A 112 12.74 -3.10 9.35
N TYR A 113 13.34 -2.57 8.28
CA TYR A 113 14.27 -1.45 8.31
C TYR A 113 13.89 -0.43 7.25
N TYR A 114 14.44 0.78 7.39
CA TYR A 114 14.28 1.84 6.43
C TYR A 114 15.65 2.19 5.83
N ASP A 115 15.76 2.04 4.51
CA ASP A 115 16.93 2.40 3.73
C ASP A 115 16.45 3.06 2.43
N LYS A 116 16.55 4.40 2.40
CA LYS A 116 16.07 5.20 1.27
C LYS A 116 16.98 5.06 0.05
N GLU A 117 18.27 4.80 0.27
CA GLU A 117 19.30 4.79 -0.77
C GLU A 117 19.39 3.41 -1.42
N ASN A 118 19.36 2.35 -0.60
CA ASN A 118 19.50 0.97 -1.07
C ASN A 118 18.40 0.04 -0.52
N PRO A 119 17.14 0.23 -0.95
CA PRO A 119 16.06 -0.67 -0.58
C PRO A 119 16.36 -2.06 -1.14
N ARG A 120 16.13 -3.09 -0.31
CA ARG A 120 16.43 -4.49 -0.63
C ARG A 120 15.73 -5.42 0.35
N PHE A 121 15.76 -6.71 0.08
CA PHE A 121 15.60 -7.69 1.14
C PHE A 121 16.81 -8.60 1.22
N GLU A 122 17.08 -9.07 2.42
CA GLU A 122 18.10 -10.06 2.73
C GLU A 122 17.39 -11.25 3.36
N LEU A 123 17.50 -12.41 2.74
CA LEU A 123 16.98 -13.66 3.25
C LEU A 123 18.14 -14.57 3.59
N GLU A 124 18.15 -15.06 4.82
CA GLU A 124 19.08 -16.10 5.27
C GLU A 124 18.29 -17.37 5.58
N LEU A 125 18.75 -18.50 5.09
CA LEU A 125 18.17 -19.82 5.28
C LEU A 125 19.18 -20.70 6.02
N PHE A 126 18.73 -21.38 7.07
CA PHE A 126 19.55 -22.28 7.90
C PHE A 126 18.87 -23.65 8.00
N ALA A 127 19.64 -24.72 7.87
CA ALA A 127 19.18 -26.08 8.12
C ALA A 127 18.80 -26.30 9.60
N GLU A 128 17.58 -26.78 9.86
CA GLU A 128 17.14 -27.06 11.25
C GLU A 128 17.90 -28.20 11.92
N SER A 129 18.54 -29.09 11.16
CA SER A 129 19.37 -30.17 11.73
C SER A 129 20.64 -29.66 12.41
N GLU A 130 21.13 -28.49 12.01
CA GLU A 130 22.39 -27.93 12.51
C GLU A 130 22.22 -26.65 13.31
N TYR A 131 21.16 -25.88 13.03
CA TYR A 131 20.94 -24.58 13.63
C TYR A 131 19.65 -24.56 14.44
N ASP A 132 19.71 -23.90 15.59
CA ASP A 132 18.53 -23.52 16.36
C ASP A 132 18.54 -22.01 16.62
N PHE A 133 17.36 -21.46 16.87
CA PHE A 133 17.16 -20.04 17.07
C PHE A 133 16.52 -19.78 18.44
N SER A 134 17.18 -18.95 19.25
CA SER A 134 16.68 -18.55 20.57
C SER A 134 16.66 -17.03 20.72
N TYR A 135 15.63 -16.51 21.38
CA TYR A 135 15.52 -15.08 21.70
C TYR A 135 15.09 -14.85 23.14
N LYS A 136 15.57 -13.76 23.74
CA LYS A 136 15.22 -13.33 25.08
C LYS A 136 14.83 -11.86 25.08
N VAL A 137 13.63 -11.56 25.56
CA VAL A 137 13.18 -10.17 25.75
C VAL A 137 13.66 -9.70 27.12
N VAL A 138 14.52 -8.68 27.14
CA VAL A 138 15.07 -8.08 28.36
C VAL A 138 14.67 -6.61 28.48
N LYS A 139 14.46 -6.16 29.71
CA LYS A 139 14.23 -4.74 29.99
C LYS A 139 15.54 -3.99 29.77
N ARG A 140 15.49 -2.91 28.99
CA ARG A 140 16.64 -2.04 28.77
C ARG A 140 16.97 -1.27 30.04
N THR A 141 18.26 -1.14 30.35
CA THR A 141 18.77 -0.32 31.45
C THR A 141 18.61 1.17 31.18
N THR A 142 18.74 1.58 29.92
CA THR A 142 18.52 2.96 29.46
C THR A 142 17.27 3.06 28.57
N SER A 143 16.43 4.05 28.86
CA SER A 143 15.21 4.32 28.10
C SER A 143 15.54 5.03 26.78
N LEU A 144 14.98 4.56 25.66
CA LEU A 144 15.03 5.28 24.38
C LEU A 144 13.86 6.26 24.25
N LYS A 145 14.04 7.29 23.42
CA LYS A 145 12.94 8.17 23.02
C LYS A 145 11.86 7.33 22.32
N PRO A 146 10.61 7.32 22.82
CA PRO A 146 9.55 6.54 22.20
C PRO A 146 9.17 7.12 20.83
N LYS A 147 9.00 6.26 19.82
CA LYS A 147 8.38 6.63 18.55
C LYS A 147 6.86 6.59 18.74
N LEU A 148 6.24 7.77 18.78
CA LEU A 148 4.79 7.90 18.94
C LEU A 148 4.09 7.75 17.60
N TYR A 149 3.00 6.97 17.57
CA TYR A 149 2.17 6.77 16.38
C TYR A 149 0.81 7.44 16.59
N SER A 150 0.30 8.07 15.52
CA SER A 150 -1.04 8.65 15.51
C SER A 150 -1.88 8.00 14.40
N PRO A 151 -3.20 7.89 14.58
CA PRO A 151 -4.08 7.43 13.50
C PRO A 151 -3.92 8.31 12.25
N ILE A 152 -3.95 7.68 11.07
CA ILE A 152 -3.75 8.35 9.77
C ILE A 152 -4.84 9.41 9.48
N ARG A 153 -6.00 9.35 10.16
CA ARG A 153 -7.07 10.33 9.99
C ARG A 153 -6.94 11.47 11.00
N LYS A 154 -6.43 12.62 10.55
CA LYS A 154 -6.79 13.90 11.16
C LYS A 154 -8.20 14.25 10.71
N ASN A 155 -9.20 14.06 11.58
CA ASN A 155 -10.44 14.82 11.42
C ASN A 155 -10.08 16.29 11.57
N ILE A 156 -10.42 17.09 10.56
CA ILE A 156 -10.39 18.55 10.63
C ILE A 156 -11.50 18.95 11.60
N LEU A 157 -11.20 18.93 12.88
CA LEU A 157 -11.87 19.77 13.86
C LEU A 157 -10.87 20.89 14.12
N SER A 158 -11.11 22.02 13.46
CA SER A 158 -10.40 23.26 13.73
C SER A 158 -10.71 23.68 15.16
N ASP A 159 -9.76 23.51 16.06
CA ASP A 159 -9.81 24.17 17.37
C ASP A 159 -9.68 25.68 17.17
N LYS A 160 -10.82 26.35 17.08
CA LYS A 160 -10.93 27.78 17.38
C LYS A 160 -10.98 27.92 18.91
N THR A 161 -9.84 27.94 19.58
CA THR A 161 -9.69 28.56 20.91
C THR A 161 -8.22 28.63 21.31
N SER A 162 -7.61 29.80 21.12
CA SER A 162 -6.79 30.49 22.14
C SER A 162 -6.21 31.77 21.54
N SER A 163 -7.02 32.83 21.59
CA SER A 163 -6.54 34.21 21.55
C SER A 163 -5.91 34.55 22.91
N SER A 164 -4.61 34.87 22.93
CA SER A 164 -4.08 36.12 23.51
C SER A 164 -2.55 36.03 23.72
N ALA A 165 -1.77 36.72 22.89
CA ALA A 165 -0.71 37.63 23.35
C ALA A 165 0.07 38.21 22.16
N ALA A 166 0.27 39.53 22.23
CA ALA A 166 1.25 40.37 21.53
C ALA A 166 0.95 40.82 20.08
N ASP A 167 0.34 42.00 20.02
CA ASP A 167 0.62 43.15 19.15
C ASP A 167 1.64 42.97 18.00
N TYR A 168 1.20 43.37 16.79
CA TYR A 168 1.83 44.49 16.07
C TYR A 168 0.90 45.00 14.96
N GLN A 169 0.50 46.27 15.07
CA GLN A 169 -0.10 47.05 13.99
C GLN A 169 0.96 47.31 12.90
N LYS A 170 0.62 47.16 11.61
CA LYS A 170 0.57 48.28 10.66
C LYS A 170 0.24 47.89 9.22
N ASP A 171 -0.46 48.84 8.61
CA ASP A 171 -0.46 49.26 7.20
C ASP A 171 -1.31 48.48 6.17
N LYS A 172 -2.50 49.08 5.98
CA LYS A 172 -3.23 49.24 4.72
C LYS A 172 -2.31 49.33 3.50
N LEU A 173 -2.69 48.67 2.42
CA LEU A 173 -2.76 49.27 1.09
C LEU A 173 -3.63 48.40 0.16
N ASP A 174 -4.75 48.99 -0.25
CA ASP A 174 -5.55 48.58 -1.40
C ASP A 174 -4.75 48.76 -2.69
N CYS A 175 -4.86 47.84 -3.64
CA CYS A 175 -5.00 48.24 -5.04
C CYS A 175 -5.73 47.18 -5.88
N ASN A 176 -6.63 47.72 -6.68
CA ASN A 176 -7.54 47.07 -7.59
C ASN A 176 -6.83 46.51 -8.84
N ALA A 177 -7.55 45.57 -9.49
CA ALA A 177 -7.77 45.46 -10.93
C ALA A 177 -6.55 45.38 -11.88
N GLU A 178 -6.54 44.40 -12.78
CA GLU A 178 -7.12 44.62 -14.10
C GLU A 178 -7.23 43.35 -14.95
N ASN A 179 -8.23 43.42 -15.82
CA ASN A 179 -8.72 42.42 -16.74
C ASN A 179 -7.91 42.34 -18.04
N LYS A 180 -7.97 41.20 -18.73
CA LYS A 180 -8.16 41.13 -20.20
C LYS A 180 -9.17 40.01 -20.47
N ARG A 181 -10.44 40.27 -20.84
CA ARG A 181 -10.99 40.80 -22.13
C ARG A 181 -10.50 39.94 -23.30
N ASP A 182 -11.36 39.26 -24.05
CA ASP A 182 -12.41 39.74 -24.96
C ASP A 182 -13.15 38.49 -25.54
N LYS A 183 -14.37 38.46 -26.09
CA LYS A 183 -15.47 39.42 -26.37
C LYS A 183 -16.68 38.64 -26.92
N LYS A 184 -17.89 39.15 -26.58
CA LYS A 184 -19.14 39.32 -27.39
C LYS A 184 -19.76 38.10 -28.11
N SER A 185 -21.08 37.92 -28.26
CA SER A 185 -22.34 38.62 -27.90
C SER A 185 -23.47 37.75 -28.55
N LYS A 186 -24.74 37.67 -28.13
CA LYS A 186 -25.78 38.72 -28.10
C LYS A 186 -27.12 38.09 -27.61
N LYS A 187 -27.77 38.75 -26.64
CA LYS A 187 -29.22 39.02 -26.47
C LYS A 187 -30.27 37.97 -26.94
N ASN A 188 -31.13 37.50 -26.02
CA ASN A 188 -32.45 38.12 -25.76
C ASN A 188 -33.20 37.48 -24.57
N SER A 189 -34.02 38.34 -23.96
CA SER A 189 -34.95 38.18 -22.84
C SER A 189 -36.06 37.14 -23.03
N SER A 190 -36.40 36.37 -21.97
CA SER A 190 -37.67 36.48 -21.21
C SER A 190 -38.04 35.17 -20.49
N ASN A 191 -38.30 35.31 -19.18
CA ASN A 191 -39.18 34.52 -18.30
C ASN A 191 -39.00 33.00 -18.06
N SER A 192 -38.75 32.76 -16.75
CA SER A 192 -39.41 31.80 -15.84
C SER A 192 -38.92 30.34 -15.73
N LEU A 193 -38.64 29.98 -14.46
CA LEU A 193 -38.64 28.65 -13.83
C LEU A 193 -37.68 27.58 -14.36
N MET A 194 -36.62 27.26 -13.60
CA MET A 194 -35.83 26.00 -13.62
C MET A 194 -34.84 26.05 -12.44
N SER A 195 -34.41 24.99 -11.76
CA SER A 195 -34.77 23.58 -11.70
C SER A 195 -33.94 23.03 -10.54
N SER A 196 -34.57 22.52 -9.48
CA SER A 196 -33.86 21.82 -8.41
C SER A 196 -33.07 20.65 -9.01
N GLU A 197 -31.75 20.62 -8.82
CA GLU A 197 -30.89 19.52 -9.23
C GLU A 197 -31.45 18.21 -8.65
N MET A 198 -32.01 17.36 -9.52
CA MET A 198 -32.50 16.05 -9.10
C MET A 198 -31.29 15.19 -8.74
N ILE A 199 -31.13 14.90 -7.46
CA ILE A 199 -30.13 13.97 -6.97
C ILE A 199 -30.55 12.55 -7.37
N ILE A 200 -29.68 11.80 -8.05
CA ILE A 200 -29.97 10.44 -8.52
C ILE A 200 -29.09 9.43 -7.79
N CYS A 201 -29.66 8.30 -7.39
CA CYS A 201 -28.91 7.21 -6.79
C CYS A 201 -28.09 6.44 -7.83
N SER A 202 -26.79 6.27 -7.60
CA SER A 202 -25.86 5.56 -8.48
C SER A 202 -26.07 4.03 -8.58
N ILE A 203 -26.94 3.46 -7.73
CA ILE A 203 -27.23 2.01 -7.72
C ILE A 203 -28.57 1.69 -8.41
N CYS A 204 -29.61 2.46 -8.11
CA CYS A 204 -30.95 2.19 -8.64
C CYS A 204 -31.42 3.20 -9.70
N ASN A 205 -30.62 4.22 -10.01
CA ASN A 205 -30.94 5.32 -10.93
C ASN A 205 -32.28 6.03 -10.64
N LYS A 206 -32.78 5.93 -9.40
CA LYS A 206 -33.99 6.64 -8.96
C LYS A 206 -33.63 8.00 -8.37
N ALA A 207 -34.49 8.98 -8.61
CA ALA A 207 -34.40 10.29 -7.98
C ALA A 207 -34.57 10.16 -6.46
N ILE A 208 -33.70 10.83 -5.71
CA ILE A 208 -33.71 10.91 -4.26
C ILE A 208 -34.43 12.21 -3.89
N ILE A 209 -35.59 12.09 -3.25
CA ILE A 209 -36.51 13.21 -3.00
C ILE A 209 -36.23 13.90 -1.64
N SER A 210 -35.20 13.46 -0.90
CA SER A 210 -34.83 14.00 0.42
C SER A 210 -33.39 13.65 0.78
N ASP A 211 -32.88 14.13 1.92
CA ASP A 211 -31.56 13.80 2.50
C ASP A 211 -31.37 12.30 2.87
N ASP A 212 -32.11 11.39 2.23
CA ASP A 212 -32.09 9.95 2.43
C ASP A 212 -31.06 9.24 1.55
N TYR A 213 -29.82 9.75 1.59
CA TYR A 213 -28.71 9.21 0.82
C TYR A 213 -27.40 9.18 1.62
N VAL A 214 -26.51 8.28 1.20
CA VAL A 214 -25.18 8.08 1.74
C VAL A 214 -24.17 8.44 0.64
N LYS A 215 -23.13 9.18 1.01
CA LYS A 215 -22.03 9.58 0.12
C LYS A 215 -20.90 8.54 0.20
N ALA A 216 -20.48 7.98 -0.92
CA ALA A 216 -19.28 7.15 -1.05
C ALA A 216 -18.23 7.85 -1.92
N ASP A 217 -16.98 7.37 -1.89
CA ASP A 217 -15.86 7.89 -2.69
C ASP A 217 -15.67 9.42 -2.61
N SER A 218 -15.58 9.94 -1.39
CA SER A 218 -15.42 11.38 -1.13
C SER A 218 -16.55 12.25 -1.72
N GLY A 219 -17.76 11.71 -1.85
CA GLY A 219 -18.94 12.44 -2.32
C GLY A 219 -19.23 12.32 -3.81
N LYS A 220 -18.43 11.53 -4.55
CA LYS A 220 -18.65 11.30 -5.98
C LYS A 220 -19.82 10.34 -6.26
N THR A 221 -20.12 9.46 -5.31
CA THR A 221 -21.15 8.43 -5.45
C THR A 221 -22.26 8.67 -4.44
N LEU A 222 -23.51 8.75 -4.89
CA LEU A 222 -24.69 8.98 -4.04
C LEU A 222 -25.57 7.73 -4.05
N ILE A 223 -25.80 7.13 -2.87
CA ILE A 223 -26.54 5.88 -2.73
C ILE A 223 -27.74 6.11 -1.81
N CYS A 224 -28.96 5.79 -2.23
CA CYS A 224 -30.13 5.90 -1.36
C CYS A 224 -30.05 4.86 -0.21
N LYS A 225 -30.60 5.17 0.97
CA LYS A 225 -30.52 4.26 2.13
C LYS A 225 -31.13 2.88 1.86
N LYS A 226 -32.14 2.79 0.99
CA LYS A 226 -32.73 1.52 0.56
C LYS A 226 -31.75 0.62 -0.21
N CYS A 227 -30.89 1.20 -1.04
CA CYS A 227 -29.84 0.44 -1.73
C CYS A 227 -28.71 0.10 -0.78
N PHE A 228 -28.38 1.01 0.15
CA PHE A 228 -27.34 0.76 1.15
C PHE A 228 -27.69 -0.43 2.06
N ASN A 229 -28.89 -0.46 2.64
CA ASN A 229 -29.36 -1.55 3.52
C ASN A 229 -29.65 -2.87 2.81
N LYS A 230 -29.56 -2.92 1.48
CA LYS A 230 -29.65 -4.18 0.71
C LYS A 230 -28.27 -4.76 0.40
N LEU A 231 -27.24 -3.91 0.43
CA LEU A 231 -25.85 -4.30 0.14
C LEU A 231 -25.10 -4.70 1.42
N PHE A 232 -25.62 -4.33 2.59
CA PHE A 232 -25.11 -4.61 3.93
C PHE A 232 -26.26 -4.97 4.85
#